data_AF-A0AAW8JFY8-F1
#
_entry.id   AF-A0AAW8JFY8-F1
#
_cell.length_a   1.000
_cell.length_b   1.000
_cell.length_c   1.000
_cell.angle_alpha   90.00
_cell.angle_beta   90.00
_cell.angle_gamma   90.00
#
_symmetry.space_group_name_H-M   'P 1'
#
loop_
_entity.id
_entity.type
_entity.pdbx_description
1 polymer ?
#
loop_
_entity_poly.entity_id
_entity_poly.type
_entity_poly.pdbx_seq_one_letter_code
_entity_poly.pdbx_strand_id
1 'polypeptide(L)'
;MKTKDQIIALATTLFLLGSTTCYAFSPTNKEVSTQNKTITLNQDTILKTAYPKTQTEAMAYQEPKELDDYFKNLPPIQLEKDVLGFIHPAIQFNNAQGEERYLVIVEKVNIYDGYIQACRACSSTADLLLYKIQNGQFVLINSAKNQDQIPSADGHFTLKLKEQLNKNLQAFGKNMMGSYVKATFSGSGGHEESHWYAVLLPDTGKIQAIEIGYAGGSTSSYFADRPHLASSTSSTLKIIANGADYYPIEVTYTDKGNKKPYKSKFTYNAKKSEYVETKLK
;
A
#
# COMPACT_ATOMS: atom_id res chain seq x y z
N MET A 1 43.58 8.16 50.79
CA MET A 1 45.06 8.18 50.88
C MET A 1 45.50 7.00 51.76
N LYS A 2 46.62 6.34 51.45
CA LYS A 2 47.06 4.96 51.84
C LYS A 2 46.64 3.91 50.78
N THR A 3 47.49 3.32 49.90
CA THR A 3 48.89 2.83 49.95
C THR A 3 49.12 1.85 51.10
N LYS A 4 49.73 0.66 51.00
CA LYS A 4 50.49 -0.09 49.96
C LYS A 4 50.32 -1.62 50.28
N ASP A 5 50.88 -2.65 49.62
CA ASP A 5 51.93 -2.79 48.61
C ASP A 5 51.87 -4.10 47.75
N GLN A 6 52.87 -4.26 46.88
CA GLN A 6 53.52 -5.43 46.23
C GLN A 6 53.13 -6.88 46.68
N ILE A 7 52.88 -7.85 45.78
CA ILE A 7 53.78 -8.55 44.82
C ILE A 7 54.86 -9.43 45.48
N ILE A 8 54.80 -10.75 45.22
CA ILE A 8 55.94 -11.65 44.92
C ILE A 8 55.38 -12.93 44.24
N ALA A 9 56.12 -13.49 43.29
CA ALA A 9 55.76 -14.69 42.52
C ALA A 9 56.59 -15.91 42.96
N LEU A 10 56.14 -17.12 42.63
CA LEU A 10 57.03 -18.27 42.47
C LEU A 10 56.48 -19.30 41.46
N ALA A 11 57.39 -19.89 40.68
CA ALA A 11 57.16 -21.06 39.83
C ALA A 11 57.15 -22.36 40.69
N THR A 12 56.99 -23.61 40.21
CA THR A 12 57.35 -24.21 38.92
C THR A 12 56.64 -25.58 38.74
N THR A 13 56.45 -26.00 37.49
CA THR A 13 56.32 -27.39 36.96
C THR A 13 56.26 -28.61 37.92
N LEU A 14 55.34 -29.55 37.67
CA LEU A 14 55.66 -30.82 36.96
C LEU A 14 54.42 -31.59 36.45
N PHE A 15 54.63 -32.42 35.42
CA PHE A 15 53.68 -33.37 34.83
C PHE A 15 53.29 -34.51 35.78
N LEU A 16 52.07 -35.03 35.67
CA LEU A 16 51.79 -36.46 35.77
C LEU A 16 50.50 -36.83 35.01
N LEU A 17 50.58 -37.90 34.22
CA LEU A 17 49.48 -38.42 33.39
C LEU A 17 48.45 -39.16 34.26
N GLY A 18 47.17 -38.98 33.94
CA GLY A 18 46.06 -39.64 34.64
C GLY A 18 44.80 -39.66 33.78
N SER A 19 44.80 -40.47 32.72
CA SER A 19 43.65 -40.64 31.83
C SER A 19 42.46 -41.25 32.57
N THR A 20 41.48 -40.43 32.91
CA THR A 20 40.15 -40.87 33.34
C THR A 20 39.11 -40.23 32.43
N THR A 21 38.35 -41.06 31.72
CA THR A 21 37.23 -40.62 30.87
C THR A 21 36.07 -40.21 31.75
N CYS A 22 36.08 -38.96 32.21
CA CYS A 22 34.94 -38.39 32.92
C CYS A 22 33.83 -38.10 31.90
N TYR A 23 32.69 -38.78 32.04
CA TYR A 23 31.49 -38.45 31.27
C TYR A 23 31.04 -37.04 31.65
N ALA A 24 31.24 -36.09 30.74
CA ALA A 24 30.68 -34.75 30.88
C ALA A 24 29.15 -34.86 30.74
N PHE A 25 28.44 -34.74 31.87
CA PHE A 25 27.02 -34.41 31.89
C PHE A 25 26.86 -33.03 31.24
N SER A 26 26.70 -33.00 29.92
CA SER A 26 26.21 -31.79 29.25
C SER A 26 24.77 -31.59 29.71
N PRO A 27 24.41 -30.45 30.32
CA PRO A 27 23.01 -30.14 30.53
C PRO A 27 22.34 -30.14 29.16
N THR A 28 21.26 -30.89 29.02
CA THR A 28 20.42 -30.84 27.83
C THR A 28 19.74 -29.48 27.84
N ASN A 29 20.41 -28.49 27.26
CA ASN A 29 19.75 -27.31 26.73
C ASN A 29 18.70 -27.85 25.75
N LYS A 30 17.46 -27.96 26.23
CA LYS A 30 16.32 -27.90 25.35
C LYS A 30 16.42 -26.53 24.70
N GLU A 31 16.99 -26.50 23.51
CA GLU A 31 16.64 -25.49 22.53
C GLU A 31 15.13 -25.60 22.36
N VAL A 32 14.41 -24.81 23.17
CA VAL A 32 13.08 -24.37 22.81
C VAL A 32 13.31 -23.56 21.56
N SER A 33 13.23 -24.24 20.40
CA SER A 33 13.06 -23.52 19.16
C SER A 33 11.71 -22.82 19.30
N THR A 34 11.77 -21.56 19.72
CA THR A 34 10.82 -20.56 19.24
C THR A 34 10.99 -20.58 17.73
N GLN A 35 10.27 -21.51 17.08
CA GLN A 35 9.77 -21.29 15.75
C GLN A 35 8.99 -19.99 15.86
N ASN A 36 9.67 -18.89 15.54
CA ASN A 36 9.06 -17.62 15.21
C ASN A 36 8.27 -17.91 13.94
N LYS A 37 7.07 -18.47 14.12
CA LYS A 37 6.11 -18.72 13.07
C LYS A 37 5.73 -17.34 12.57
N THR A 38 6.42 -16.88 11.53
CA THR A 38 6.15 -15.60 10.90
C THR A 38 4.67 -15.59 10.56
N ILE A 39 3.91 -14.79 11.30
CA ILE A 39 2.47 -14.74 11.16
C ILE A 39 2.24 -13.87 9.94
N THR A 40 2.13 -14.51 8.78
CA THR A 40 1.86 -13.84 7.50
C THR A 40 0.37 -13.65 7.35
N LEU A 41 -0.06 -12.46 6.95
CA LEU A 41 -1.46 -12.16 6.65
C LEU A 41 -1.88 -12.93 5.40
N ASN A 42 -2.52 -14.08 5.59
CA ASN A 42 -2.87 -15.01 4.52
C ASN A 42 -4.31 -14.81 4.02
N GLN A 43 -4.58 -15.36 2.84
CA GLN A 43 -5.89 -15.32 2.18
C GLN A 43 -7.02 -15.82 3.09
N ASP A 44 -6.84 -16.95 3.79
CA ASP A 44 -7.87 -17.51 4.68
C ASP A 44 -8.28 -16.54 5.79
N THR A 45 -7.30 -15.84 6.39
CA THR A 45 -7.56 -14.83 7.43
C THR A 45 -8.33 -13.65 6.86
N ILE A 46 -7.97 -13.19 5.66
CA ILE A 46 -8.67 -12.09 4.97
C ILE A 46 -10.11 -12.49 4.64
N LEU A 47 -10.32 -13.66 4.05
CA LEU A 47 -11.66 -14.17 3.72
C LEU A 47 -12.52 -14.36 4.98
N LYS A 48 -11.97 -14.94 6.04
CA LYS A 48 -12.71 -15.18 7.29
C LYS A 48 -13.12 -13.89 7.99
N THR A 49 -12.28 -12.86 7.97
CA THR A 49 -12.53 -11.61 8.70
C THR A 49 -13.29 -10.57 7.87
N ALA A 50 -13.04 -10.45 6.57
CA ALA A 50 -13.68 -9.46 5.70
C ALA A 50 -14.83 -10.02 4.86
N TYR A 51 -14.89 -11.33 4.59
CA TYR A 51 -15.89 -11.97 3.71
C TYR A 51 -16.53 -13.23 4.32
N PRO A 52 -16.98 -13.23 5.59
CA PRO A 52 -17.50 -14.45 6.23
C PRO A 52 -18.69 -15.08 5.49
N LYS A 53 -19.51 -14.28 4.79
CA LYS A 53 -20.64 -14.78 3.99
C LYS A 53 -20.21 -15.73 2.86
N THR A 54 -19.09 -15.47 2.20
CA THR A 54 -18.63 -16.29 1.07
C THR A 54 -18.06 -17.63 1.53
N GLN A 55 -17.76 -17.76 2.82
CA GLN A 55 -17.40 -19.04 3.46
C GLN A 55 -18.64 -19.82 3.92
N THR A 56 -19.77 -19.17 4.20
CA THR A 56 -21.02 -19.82 4.63
C THR A 56 -21.96 -20.18 3.48
N GLU A 57 -21.94 -19.40 2.40
CA GLU A 57 -22.74 -19.63 1.19
C GLU A 57 -21.82 -20.11 0.06
N ALA A 58 -21.78 -21.42 -0.16
CA ALA A 58 -20.94 -22.02 -1.20
C ALA A 58 -21.44 -21.62 -2.60
N MET A 59 -20.62 -20.87 -3.33
CA MET A 59 -20.82 -20.57 -4.74
C MET A 59 -19.96 -21.52 -5.59
N ALA A 60 -20.47 -21.93 -6.76
CA ALA A 60 -19.62 -22.57 -7.75
C ALA A 60 -18.60 -21.54 -8.25
N TYR A 61 -17.30 -21.87 -8.16
CA TYR A 61 -16.25 -21.03 -8.70
C TYR A 61 -16.34 -20.99 -10.23
N GLN A 62 -16.45 -19.80 -10.80
CA GLN A 62 -16.45 -19.60 -12.24
C GLN A 62 -15.05 -19.18 -12.70
N GLU A 63 -14.28 -20.15 -13.20
CA GLU A 63 -12.94 -19.88 -13.72
C GLU A 63 -13.02 -18.98 -14.97
N PRO A 64 -12.25 -17.87 -15.03
CA PRO A 64 -12.12 -17.08 -16.23
C PRO A 64 -11.54 -17.89 -17.39
N LYS A 65 -12.19 -17.81 -18.56
CA LYS A 65 -11.70 -18.39 -19.82
C LYS A 65 -10.34 -17.81 -20.23
N GLU A 66 -10.06 -16.57 -19.85
CA GLU A 66 -8.80 -15.87 -20.09
C GLU A 66 -8.52 -14.87 -18.94
N LEU A 67 -7.24 -14.71 -18.59
CA LEU A 67 -6.75 -13.72 -17.63
C LEU A 67 -5.71 -12.81 -18.31
N ASP A 68 -5.87 -11.50 -18.12
CA ASP A 68 -4.82 -10.52 -18.45
C ASP A 68 -3.52 -10.81 -17.69
N ASP A 69 -2.37 -10.46 -18.28
CA ASP A 69 -1.03 -10.60 -17.67
C ASP A 69 -0.96 -10.01 -16.25
N TYR A 70 -1.70 -8.93 -15.98
CA TYR A 70 -1.85 -8.31 -14.68
C TYR A 70 -2.34 -9.30 -13.59
N PHE A 71 -3.34 -10.12 -13.92
CA PHE A 71 -3.97 -11.04 -12.97
C PHE A 71 -3.26 -12.40 -12.87
N LYS A 72 -2.38 -12.77 -13.80
CA LYS A 72 -1.72 -14.10 -13.83
C LYS A 72 -0.93 -14.45 -12.56
N ASN A 73 -0.52 -13.46 -11.77
CA ASN A 73 0.21 -13.65 -10.51
C ASN A 73 -0.65 -13.45 -9.25
N LEU A 74 -1.97 -13.27 -9.39
CA LEU A 74 -2.92 -13.07 -8.30
C LEU A 74 -3.99 -14.18 -8.36
N PRO A 75 -4.10 -15.05 -7.34
CA PRO A 75 -5.12 -16.10 -7.35
C PRO A 75 -6.53 -15.48 -7.28
N PRO A 76 -7.43 -15.77 -8.24
CA PRO A 76 -8.81 -15.31 -8.20
C PRO A 76 -9.60 -15.99 -7.08
N ILE A 77 -10.58 -15.27 -6.53
CA ILE A 77 -11.50 -15.77 -5.50
C ILE A 77 -12.92 -15.34 -5.85
N GLN A 78 -13.88 -16.25 -5.87
CA GLN A 78 -15.29 -15.88 -6.02
C GLN A 78 -15.77 -15.11 -4.77
N LEU A 79 -16.07 -13.82 -4.90
CA LEU A 79 -16.58 -13.01 -3.79
C LEU A 79 -18.10 -12.85 -3.85
N GLU A 80 -18.66 -12.76 -5.04
CA GLU A 80 -20.10 -12.78 -5.31
C GLU A 80 -20.33 -13.56 -6.61
N LYS A 81 -21.58 -13.92 -6.93
CA LYS A 81 -21.92 -14.78 -8.08
C LYS A 81 -21.21 -14.36 -9.37
N ASP A 82 -21.18 -13.06 -9.65
CA ASP A 82 -20.63 -12.49 -10.89
C ASP A 82 -19.40 -11.60 -10.62
N VAL A 83 -18.69 -11.78 -9.48
CA VAL A 83 -17.55 -10.95 -9.05
C VAL A 83 -16.38 -11.79 -8.56
N LEU A 84 -15.19 -11.58 -9.15
CA LEU A 84 -13.92 -12.09 -8.64
C LEU A 84 -13.19 -11.05 -7.81
N GLY A 85 -12.63 -11.50 -6.69
CA GLY A 85 -11.66 -10.79 -5.88
C GLY A 85 -10.23 -11.25 -6.17
N PHE A 86 -9.30 -10.29 -6.28
CA PHE A 86 -7.87 -10.52 -6.36
C PHE A 86 -7.20 -9.83 -5.17
N ILE A 87 -6.59 -10.62 -4.28
CA ILE A 87 -5.93 -10.09 -3.07
C ILE A 87 -4.50 -9.66 -3.43
N HIS A 88 -4.26 -8.35 -3.46
CA HIS A 88 -2.92 -7.81 -3.63
C HIS A 88 -2.06 -8.08 -2.38
N PRO A 89 -0.75 -8.38 -2.52
CA PRO A 89 0.10 -8.64 -1.35
C PRO A 89 0.21 -7.39 -0.48
N ALA A 90 0.03 -7.57 0.84
CA ALA A 90 -0.15 -6.50 1.81
C ALA A 90 0.99 -5.45 1.82
N ILE A 91 0.62 -4.21 2.12
CA ILE A 91 1.54 -3.09 2.38
C ILE A 91 1.66 -2.93 3.89
N GLN A 92 2.84 -3.16 4.43
CA GLN A 92 3.17 -3.03 5.86
C GLN A 92 3.68 -1.61 6.15
N PHE A 93 3.19 -0.99 7.24
CA PHE A 93 3.57 0.37 7.62
C PHE A 93 3.33 0.65 9.11
N ASN A 94 3.76 1.80 9.60
CA ASN A 94 3.44 2.27 10.96
C ASN A 94 2.38 3.38 10.92
N ASN A 95 1.41 3.34 11.82
CA ASN A 95 0.45 4.43 12.02
C ASN A 95 1.12 5.70 12.59
N ALA A 96 0.35 6.77 12.80
CA ALA A 96 0.85 8.03 13.36
C ALA A 96 1.41 7.90 14.80
N GLN A 97 1.08 6.80 15.51
CA GLN A 97 1.56 6.47 16.85
C GLN A 97 2.79 5.54 16.82
N GLY A 98 3.28 5.16 15.64
CA GLY A 98 4.42 4.26 15.47
C GLY A 98 4.06 2.76 15.56
N GLU A 99 2.78 2.41 15.64
CA GLU A 99 2.31 1.03 15.72
C GLU A 99 2.15 0.40 14.34
N GLU A 100 2.54 -0.87 14.20
CA GLU A 100 2.50 -1.60 12.94
C GLU A 100 1.07 -1.86 12.42
N ARG A 101 0.92 -1.74 11.11
CA ARG A 101 -0.33 -1.85 10.33
C ARG A 101 -0.07 -2.54 8.99
N TYR A 102 -1.12 -3.17 8.47
CA TYR A 102 -1.09 -3.84 7.17
C TYR A 102 -2.31 -3.42 6.36
N LEU A 103 -2.09 -2.73 5.24
CA LEU A 103 -3.11 -2.48 4.23
C LEU A 103 -3.17 -3.66 3.26
N VAL A 104 -4.32 -4.30 3.18
CA VAL A 104 -4.68 -5.23 2.11
C VAL A 104 -5.63 -4.53 1.15
N ILE A 105 -5.40 -4.72 -0.14
CA ILE A 105 -6.27 -4.25 -1.21
C ILE A 105 -6.84 -5.50 -1.88
N VAL A 106 -8.16 -5.64 -1.85
CA VAL A 106 -8.87 -6.67 -2.61
C VAL A 106 -9.49 -5.98 -3.80
N GLU A 107 -8.92 -6.22 -4.97
CA GLU A 107 -9.45 -5.73 -6.23
C GLU A 107 -10.62 -6.59 -6.67
N LYS A 108 -11.68 -5.97 -7.17
CA LYS A 108 -12.91 -6.66 -7.56
C LYS A 108 -13.29 -6.31 -8.98
N VAL A 109 -13.42 -7.36 -9.79
CA VAL A 109 -13.82 -7.28 -11.20
C VAL A 109 -15.09 -8.09 -11.43
N ASN A 110 -15.93 -7.61 -12.34
CA ASN A 110 -17.11 -8.34 -12.75
C ASN A 110 -16.74 -9.45 -13.75
N ILE A 111 -17.47 -10.56 -13.72
CA ILE A 111 -17.45 -11.60 -14.75
C ILE A 111 -18.71 -11.46 -15.62
N TYR A 112 -18.57 -11.65 -16.93
CA TYR A 112 -19.69 -11.88 -17.84
C TYR A 112 -19.37 -13.02 -18.81
N ASP A 113 -20.24 -14.03 -18.90
CA ASP A 113 -20.03 -15.26 -19.68
C ASP A 113 -18.64 -15.91 -19.48
N GLY A 114 -18.13 -15.93 -18.25
CA GLY A 114 -16.82 -16.51 -17.94
C GLY A 114 -15.61 -15.69 -18.42
N TYR A 115 -15.82 -14.43 -18.82
CA TYR A 115 -14.75 -13.48 -19.09
C TYR A 115 -14.74 -12.39 -18.01
N ILE A 116 -13.55 -11.93 -17.61
CA ILE A 116 -13.43 -10.67 -16.85
C ILE A 116 -13.95 -9.54 -17.74
N GLN A 117 -14.69 -8.59 -17.16
CA GLN A 117 -15.22 -7.42 -17.86
C GLN A 117 -14.11 -6.40 -18.20
N ALA A 118 -13.23 -6.78 -19.13
CA ALA A 118 -12.15 -5.95 -19.65
C ALA A 118 -12.66 -5.09 -20.83
N CYS A 119 -12.73 -3.77 -20.61
CA CYS A 119 -12.94 -2.79 -21.66
C CYS A 119 -12.30 -1.47 -21.25
N ARG A 120 -11.95 -0.60 -22.20
CA ARG A 120 -11.20 0.63 -21.92
C ARG A 120 -11.84 1.57 -20.89
N ALA A 121 -13.18 1.61 -20.84
CA ALA A 121 -13.94 2.38 -19.85
C ALA A 121 -14.36 1.54 -18.62
N CYS A 122 -14.10 0.24 -18.62
CA CYS A 122 -14.41 -0.66 -17.52
C CYS A 122 -13.41 -0.43 -16.39
N SER A 123 -13.94 -0.35 -15.18
CA SER A 123 -13.22 -0.03 -13.95
C SER A 123 -13.40 -1.16 -12.93
N SER A 124 -12.35 -1.52 -12.22
CA SER A 124 -12.45 -2.39 -11.05
C SER A 124 -12.82 -1.55 -9.81
N THR A 125 -13.37 -2.21 -8.79
CA THR A 125 -13.57 -1.59 -7.46
C THR A 125 -12.62 -2.19 -6.44
N ALA A 126 -12.37 -1.50 -5.34
CA ALA A 126 -11.51 -1.99 -4.27
C ALA A 126 -12.25 -2.18 -2.95
N ASP A 127 -11.91 -3.24 -2.23
CA ASP A 127 -12.07 -3.24 -0.78
C ASP A 127 -10.69 -2.96 -0.15
N LEU A 128 -10.60 -1.88 0.62
CA LEU A 128 -9.43 -1.50 1.40
C LEU A 128 -9.60 -2.01 2.82
N LEU A 129 -8.70 -2.89 3.26
CA LEU A 129 -8.79 -3.59 4.53
C LEU A 129 -7.54 -3.29 5.38
N LEU A 130 -7.72 -2.74 6.57
CA LEU A 130 -6.64 -2.35 7.47
C LEU A 130 -6.57 -3.30 8.67
N TYR A 131 -5.43 -3.96 8.82
CA TYR A 131 -5.16 -4.92 9.89
C TYR A 131 -4.06 -4.41 10.83
N LYS A 132 -4.07 -4.94 12.06
CA LYS A 132 -2.93 -4.94 12.98
C LYS A 132 -2.73 -6.35 13.55
N ILE A 133 -1.58 -6.61 14.15
CA ILE A 133 -1.39 -7.81 14.99
C ILE A 133 -1.82 -7.49 16.42
N GLN A 134 -2.68 -8.32 17.00
CA GLN A 134 -3.09 -8.26 18.40
C GLN A 134 -3.11 -9.68 18.97
N ASN A 135 -2.46 -9.91 20.11
CA ASN A 135 -2.32 -11.23 20.75
C ASN A 135 -1.79 -12.33 19.80
N GLY A 136 -0.87 -11.97 18.88
CA GLY A 136 -0.33 -12.90 17.89
C GLY A 136 -1.31 -13.31 16.79
N GLN A 137 -2.36 -12.51 16.53
CA GLN A 137 -3.30 -12.75 15.43
C GLN A 137 -3.56 -11.46 14.66
N PHE A 138 -3.80 -11.56 13.35
CA PHE A 138 -4.27 -10.41 12.58
C PHE A 138 -5.72 -10.12 12.92
N VAL A 139 -5.99 -8.86 13.25
CA VAL A 139 -7.33 -8.33 13.51
C VAL A 139 -7.60 -7.23 12.49
N LEU A 140 -8.69 -7.36 11.75
CA LEU A 140 -9.23 -6.30 10.89
C LEU A 140 -9.73 -5.18 11.81
N ILE A 141 -9.10 -4.00 11.74
CA ILE A 141 -9.45 -2.85 12.58
C ILE A 141 -10.29 -1.81 11.85
N ASN A 142 -10.14 -1.70 10.53
CA ASN A 142 -10.94 -0.81 9.72
C ASN A 142 -11.07 -1.36 8.28
N SER A 143 -12.13 -0.97 7.58
CA SER A 143 -12.34 -1.35 6.19
C SER A 143 -13.23 -0.34 5.45
N ALA A 144 -12.97 -0.15 4.15
CA ALA A 144 -13.90 0.46 3.23
C ALA A 144 -14.09 -0.47 2.03
N LYS A 145 -15.34 -0.82 1.72
CA LYS A 145 -15.70 -1.68 0.60
C LYS A 145 -16.18 -0.88 -0.61
N ASN A 146 -16.18 -1.49 -1.79
CA ASN A 146 -16.69 -0.93 -3.03
C ASN A 146 -16.15 0.48 -3.34
N GLN A 147 -14.85 0.70 -3.12
CA GLN A 147 -14.20 1.95 -3.48
C GLN A 147 -14.03 2.00 -5.00
N ASP A 148 -14.73 2.96 -5.63
CA ASP A 148 -14.77 3.25 -7.05
C ASP A 148 -13.83 4.41 -7.45
N GLN A 149 -13.43 5.25 -6.50
CA GLN A 149 -12.44 6.32 -6.70
C GLN A 149 -10.98 5.84 -6.72
N ILE A 150 -10.72 4.52 -6.76
CA ILE A 150 -9.37 3.99 -7.01
C ILE A 150 -9.13 3.97 -8.52
N PRO A 151 -8.06 4.62 -9.03
CA PRO A 151 -7.86 4.71 -10.47
C PRO A 151 -7.66 3.36 -11.16
N SER A 152 -8.58 3.07 -12.08
CA SER A 152 -8.62 1.88 -12.92
C SER A 152 -8.94 2.23 -14.37
N ALA A 153 -8.58 1.31 -15.27
CA ALA A 153 -8.91 1.30 -16.69
C ALA A 153 -8.77 -0.14 -17.20
N ASP A 154 -9.29 -0.45 -18.39
CA ASP A 154 -9.16 -1.78 -19.01
C ASP A 154 -9.66 -2.96 -18.12
N GLY A 155 -10.53 -2.66 -17.15
CA GLY A 155 -11.07 -3.62 -16.17
C GLY A 155 -10.23 -3.83 -14.90
N HIS A 156 -9.12 -3.11 -14.71
CA HIS A 156 -8.22 -3.31 -13.56
C HIS A 156 -7.55 -2.01 -13.05
N PHE A 157 -6.90 -2.03 -11.88
CA PHE A 157 -6.17 -0.87 -11.35
C PHE A 157 -4.94 -0.53 -12.20
N THR A 158 -4.54 0.74 -12.18
CA THR A 158 -3.28 1.15 -12.80
C THR A 158 -2.09 0.30 -12.29
N LEU A 159 -1.23 -0.19 -13.19
CA LEU A 159 -0.16 -1.15 -12.87
C LEU A 159 0.76 -0.71 -11.71
N LYS A 160 0.92 0.61 -11.53
CA LYS A 160 1.78 1.22 -10.51
C LYS A 160 1.05 1.61 -9.22
N LEU A 161 -0.24 1.29 -9.05
CA LEU A 161 -1.03 1.66 -7.88
C LEU A 161 -0.32 1.21 -6.59
N LYS A 162 -0.01 -0.08 -6.46
CA LYS A 162 0.65 -0.65 -5.28
C LYS A 162 2.04 -0.06 -5.03
N GLU A 163 2.85 0.10 -6.09
CA GLU A 163 4.19 0.70 -5.99
C GLU A 163 4.12 2.12 -5.43
N GLN A 164 3.23 2.95 -5.99
CA GLN A 164 3.01 4.33 -5.54
C GLN A 164 2.43 4.39 -4.13
N LEU A 165 1.45 3.54 -3.80
CA LEU A 165 0.88 3.47 -2.46
C LEU A 165 1.96 3.17 -1.40
N ASN A 166 2.81 2.18 -1.64
CA ASN A 166 3.90 1.83 -0.73
C ASN A 166 4.97 2.95 -0.65
N LYS A 167 5.36 3.52 -1.79
CA LYS A 167 6.42 4.54 -1.89
C LYS A 167 6.05 5.88 -1.26
N ASN A 168 4.79 6.30 -1.42
CA ASN A 168 4.33 7.65 -1.05
C ASN A 168 3.66 7.68 0.34
N LEU A 169 3.64 6.56 1.06
CA LEU A 169 2.94 6.45 2.34
C LEU A 169 3.58 7.33 3.42
N GLN A 170 2.77 8.22 4.01
CA GLN A 170 3.20 9.19 5.02
C GLN A 170 1.99 9.73 5.79
N ALA A 171 2.22 10.64 6.74
CA ALA A 171 1.15 11.31 7.46
C ALA A 171 0.34 12.25 6.54
N PHE A 172 -0.97 12.06 6.48
CA PHE A 172 -1.96 12.93 5.83
C PHE A 172 -2.74 13.79 6.84
N GLY A 173 -2.44 13.64 8.13
CA GLY A 173 -3.06 14.37 9.24
C GLY A 173 -2.37 13.99 10.55
N LYS A 174 -2.63 14.73 11.63
CA LYS A 174 -1.95 14.54 12.94
C LYS A 174 -2.04 13.10 13.48
N ASN A 175 -3.15 12.41 13.20
CA ASN A 175 -3.45 11.03 13.62
C ASN A 175 -3.83 10.13 12.42
N MET A 176 -3.47 10.52 11.19
CA MET A 176 -3.93 9.83 9.98
C MET A 176 -2.76 9.60 9.03
N MET A 177 -2.49 8.32 8.77
CA MET A 177 -1.65 7.91 7.65
C MET A 177 -2.45 7.90 6.36
N GLY A 178 -1.74 7.96 5.25
CA GLY A 178 -2.30 7.74 3.93
C GLY A 178 -1.19 7.62 2.91
N SER A 179 -1.56 7.53 1.64
CA SER A 179 -0.63 7.61 0.52
C SER A 179 -1.28 8.38 -0.62
N TYR A 180 -0.51 8.71 -1.65
CA TYR A 180 -1.05 9.27 -2.89
C TYR A 180 -0.55 8.51 -4.11
N VAL A 181 -1.36 8.52 -5.16
CA VAL A 181 -1.06 7.91 -6.45
C VAL A 181 -1.34 8.90 -7.56
N LYS A 182 -0.53 8.88 -8.61
CA LYS A 182 -0.86 9.49 -9.89
C LYS A 182 -1.47 8.43 -10.79
N ALA A 183 -2.65 8.72 -11.32
CA ALA A 183 -3.21 8.00 -12.45
C ALA A 183 -2.98 8.81 -13.74
N THR A 184 -2.86 8.10 -14.85
CA THR A 184 -2.78 8.69 -16.19
C THR A 184 -3.79 7.99 -17.07
N PHE A 185 -4.62 8.77 -17.75
CA PHE A 185 -5.67 8.32 -18.64
C PHE A 185 -5.36 8.84 -20.04
N SER A 186 -5.37 7.96 -21.04
CA SER A 186 -5.20 8.35 -22.44
C SER A 186 -6.55 8.25 -23.13
N GLY A 187 -7.00 9.32 -23.79
CA GLY A 187 -8.22 9.35 -24.59
C GLY A 187 -8.05 8.75 -25.98
N SER A 188 -9.16 8.58 -26.70
CA SER A 188 -9.13 8.30 -28.13
C SER A 188 -8.45 9.46 -28.87
N GLY A 189 -7.41 9.16 -29.66
CA GLY A 189 -6.60 10.16 -30.36
C GLY A 189 -5.31 10.60 -29.66
N GLY A 190 -4.95 10.03 -28.49
CA GLY A 190 -3.63 10.27 -27.88
C GLY A 190 -3.50 11.60 -27.12
N HIS A 191 -4.62 12.14 -26.62
CA HIS A 191 -4.58 13.10 -25.51
C HIS A 191 -4.35 12.32 -24.21
N GLU A 192 -3.38 12.76 -23.40
CA GLU A 192 -3.08 12.18 -22.08
C GLU A 192 -3.42 13.19 -20.99
N GLU A 193 -4.18 12.76 -19.99
CA GLU A 193 -4.49 13.52 -18.78
C GLU A 193 -4.07 12.70 -17.54
N SER A 194 -3.75 13.36 -16.43
CA SER A 194 -3.34 12.71 -15.19
C SER A 194 -3.92 13.43 -14.00
N HIS A 195 -4.29 12.68 -12.96
CA HIS A 195 -4.83 13.19 -11.71
C HIS A 195 -4.11 12.58 -10.51
N TRP A 196 -4.00 13.35 -9.43
CA TRP A 196 -3.51 12.90 -8.14
C TRP A 196 -4.70 12.43 -7.30
N TYR A 197 -4.55 11.30 -6.62
CA TYR A 197 -5.53 10.75 -5.69
C TYR A 197 -4.86 10.48 -4.34
N ALA A 198 -5.55 10.79 -3.25
CA ALA A 198 -5.20 10.38 -1.90
C ALA A 198 -5.89 9.04 -1.58
N VAL A 199 -5.23 8.19 -0.80
CA VAL A 199 -5.84 7.08 -0.07
C VAL A 199 -5.60 7.31 1.42
N LEU A 200 -6.65 7.69 2.13
CA LEU A 200 -6.63 8.01 3.55
C LEU A 200 -6.87 6.76 4.38
N LEU A 201 -5.98 6.47 5.33
CA LEU A 201 -5.91 5.23 6.10
C LEU A 201 -5.98 5.50 7.61
N PRO A 202 -7.09 6.03 8.15
CA PRO A 202 -7.26 6.18 9.59
C PRO A 202 -7.55 4.83 10.25
N ASP A 203 -7.00 4.60 11.45
CA ASP A 203 -7.34 3.43 12.27
C ASP A 203 -8.82 3.44 12.72
N THR A 204 -9.41 4.64 12.85
CA THR A 204 -10.81 4.84 13.25
C THR A 204 -11.48 5.90 12.36
N GLY A 205 -12.71 5.65 11.93
CA GLY A 205 -13.41 6.48 10.94
C GLY A 205 -13.36 5.87 9.54
N LYS A 206 -13.66 6.65 8.49
CA LYS A 206 -13.82 6.13 7.12
C LYS A 206 -12.48 6.14 6.37
N ILE A 207 -12.03 4.97 5.91
CA ILE A 207 -11.01 4.85 4.85
C ILE A 207 -11.61 5.40 3.54
N GLN A 208 -10.84 6.20 2.79
CA GLN A 208 -11.32 6.87 1.58
C GLN A 208 -10.22 6.93 0.52
N ALA A 209 -10.52 6.52 -0.71
CA ALA A 209 -9.83 7.06 -1.88
C ALA A 209 -10.53 8.37 -2.29
N ILE A 210 -9.76 9.41 -2.65
CA ILE A 210 -10.29 10.75 -2.94
C ILE A 210 -9.43 11.39 -4.02
N GLU A 211 -10.04 12.00 -5.04
CA GLU A 211 -9.29 12.85 -5.97
C GLU A 211 -8.78 14.12 -5.28
N ILE A 212 -7.53 14.48 -5.54
CA ILE A 212 -6.91 15.73 -5.13
C ILE A 212 -7.06 16.77 -6.25
N GLY A 213 -6.76 16.37 -7.49
CA GLY A 213 -6.95 17.18 -8.69
C GLY A 213 -5.92 16.90 -9.78
N TYR A 214 -5.89 17.76 -10.80
CA TYR A 214 -5.01 17.63 -11.96
C TYR A 214 -3.53 17.45 -11.61
N ALA A 215 -2.87 16.51 -12.28
CA ALA A 215 -1.47 16.14 -12.09
C ALA A 215 -0.59 16.39 -13.33
N GLY A 216 -1.17 16.85 -14.44
CA GLY A 216 -0.48 17.06 -15.71
C GLY A 216 -1.14 16.32 -16.87
N GLY A 217 -0.53 16.42 -18.05
CA GLY A 217 -1.05 15.85 -19.28
C GLY A 217 -0.16 16.17 -20.48
N SER A 218 -0.47 15.58 -21.63
CA SER A 218 0.29 15.72 -22.87
C SER A 218 -0.63 15.65 -24.09
N THR A 219 -0.48 16.60 -25.01
CA THR A 219 -1.08 16.54 -26.35
C THR A 219 -0.08 16.11 -27.43
N SER A 220 1.11 15.61 -27.02
CA SER A 220 2.21 15.29 -27.94
C SER A 220 1.86 14.18 -28.93
N SER A 221 1.12 13.15 -28.50
CA SER A 221 0.69 12.05 -29.38
C SER A 221 -0.49 12.47 -30.28
N TYR A 222 -1.36 13.35 -29.79
CA TYR A 222 -2.45 13.94 -30.58
C TYR A 222 -1.95 14.86 -31.71
N PHE A 223 -0.93 15.69 -31.42
CA PHE A 223 -0.28 16.57 -32.40
C PHE A 223 1.06 16.01 -32.91
N ALA A 224 1.15 14.69 -33.11
CA ALA A 224 2.38 14.05 -33.61
C ALA A 224 2.79 14.57 -35.00
N ASP A 225 1.83 14.97 -35.84
CA ASP A 225 2.02 15.59 -37.15
C ASP A 225 2.41 17.08 -37.08
N ARG A 226 2.06 17.76 -35.98
CA ARG A 226 2.26 19.20 -35.76
C ARG A 226 2.83 19.47 -34.35
N PRO A 227 4.08 19.06 -34.05
CA PRO A 227 4.64 19.14 -32.69
C PRO A 227 4.73 20.55 -32.09
N HIS A 228 4.63 21.61 -32.92
CA HIS A 228 4.57 23.00 -32.49
C HIS A 228 3.23 23.40 -31.86
N LEU A 229 2.17 22.59 -32.05
CA LEU A 229 0.87 22.71 -31.37
C LEU A 229 0.79 21.84 -30.11
N ALA A 230 1.79 20.99 -29.87
CA ALA A 230 1.82 20.11 -28.71
C ALA A 230 2.15 20.88 -27.42
N SER A 231 1.39 20.58 -26.38
CA SER A 231 1.59 21.07 -25.02
C SER A 231 1.77 19.87 -24.08
N SER A 232 2.47 20.09 -22.97
CA SER A 232 2.48 19.11 -21.89
C SER A 232 2.78 19.78 -20.56
N THR A 233 2.00 19.46 -19.55
CA THR A 233 2.19 19.91 -18.17
C THR A 233 2.56 18.73 -17.32
N SER A 234 3.53 18.90 -16.43
CA SER A 234 3.93 17.92 -15.43
C SER A 234 3.72 18.50 -14.04
N SER A 235 3.62 17.66 -13.01
CA SER A 235 3.57 18.14 -11.63
C SER A 235 4.27 17.22 -10.64
N THR A 236 4.60 17.80 -9.49
CA THR A 236 5.02 17.10 -8.28
C THR A 236 4.11 17.49 -7.12
N LEU A 237 3.88 16.54 -6.21
CA LEU A 237 3.01 16.68 -5.05
C LEU A 237 3.83 16.65 -3.77
N LYS A 238 3.49 17.50 -2.80
CA LYS A 238 4.07 17.51 -1.45
C LYS A 238 2.98 17.71 -0.40
N ILE A 239 2.99 16.89 0.65
CA ILE A 239 2.11 17.07 1.81
C ILE A 239 2.75 18.05 2.80
N ILE A 240 1.95 18.97 3.34
CA ILE A 240 2.41 20.04 4.22
C ILE A 240 1.92 19.75 5.65
N ALA A 241 2.74 19.04 6.42
CA ALA A 241 2.45 18.75 7.83
C ALA A 241 2.31 20.05 8.64
N ASN A 242 1.17 20.21 9.31
CA ASN A 242 0.82 21.42 10.06
C ASN A 242 0.07 21.13 11.39
N GLY A 243 0.04 19.88 11.84
CA GLY A 243 -0.67 19.47 13.07
C GLY A 243 -2.21 19.44 12.99
N ALA A 244 -2.80 19.76 11.84
CA ALA A 244 -4.26 19.65 11.64
C ALA A 244 -4.71 18.19 11.47
N ASP A 245 -6.02 17.94 11.58
CA ASP A 245 -6.62 16.61 11.34
C ASP A 245 -6.43 16.13 9.90
N TYR A 246 -6.34 17.07 8.95
CA TYR A 246 -6.04 16.83 7.54
C TYR A 246 -4.99 17.84 7.09
N TYR A 247 -3.87 17.34 6.56
CA TYR A 247 -2.77 18.15 6.07
C TYR A 247 -3.08 18.72 4.68
N PRO A 248 -2.79 20.02 4.44
CA PRO A 248 -2.83 20.58 3.10
C PRO A 248 -1.82 19.90 2.18
N ILE A 249 -2.12 19.91 0.88
CA ILE A 249 -1.26 19.38 -0.17
C ILE A 249 -0.85 20.54 -1.07
N GLU A 250 0.43 20.63 -1.41
CA GLU A 250 0.94 21.55 -2.42
C GLU A 250 1.28 20.76 -3.69
N VAL A 251 0.74 21.18 -4.83
CA VAL A 251 1.12 20.66 -6.14
C VAL A 251 1.87 21.75 -6.89
N THR A 252 3.07 21.42 -7.38
CA THR A 252 3.90 22.31 -8.22
C THR A 252 3.82 21.83 -9.65
N TYR A 253 3.41 22.71 -10.56
CA TYR A 253 3.21 22.45 -11.98
C TYR A 253 4.32 23.07 -12.82
N THR A 254 4.71 22.38 -13.89
CA THR A 254 5.70 22.84 -14.88
C THR A 254 5.21 22.52 -16.29
N ASP A 255 4.95 23.56 -17.08
CA ASP A 255 4.61 23.44 -18.51
C ASP A 255 5.88 23.33 -19.36
N LYS A 256 5.84 22.48 -20.39
CA LYS A 256 6.91 22.34 -21.37
C LYS A 256 7.14 23.68 -22.09
N GLY A 257 8.38 24.18 -22.01
CA GLY A 257 8.78 25.48 -22.56
C GLY A 257 8.65 26.66 -21.59
N ASN A 258 7.90 26.51 -20.49
CA ASN A 258 7.84 27.53 -19.44
C ASN A 258 8.97 27.29 -18.40
N LYS A 259 9.71 28.35 -18.06
CA LYS A 259 10.80 28.27 -17.07
C LYS A 259 10.35 28.49 -15.62
N LYS A 260 9.16 29.08 -15.41
CA LYS A 260 8.66 29.40 -14.07
C LYS A 260 7.54 28.42 -13.68
N PRO A 261 7.78 27.50 -12.72
CA PRO A 261 6.71 26.66 -12.22
C PRO A 261 5.68 27.48 -11.44
N TYR A 262 4.44 27.04 -11.44
CA TYR A 262 3.34 27.60 -10.63
C TYR A 262 2.84 26.57 -9.63
N LYS A 263 2.06 27.01 -8.64
CA LYS A 263 1.64 26.16 -7.52
C LYS A 263 0.17 26.30 -7.19
N SER A 264 -0.43 25.21 -6.75
CA SER A 264 -1.75 25.20 -6.11
C SER A 264 -1.66 24.52 -4.75
N LYS A 265 -2.42 25.05 -3.79
CA LYS A 265 -2.61 24.46 -2.48
C LYS A 265 -4.01 23.85 -2.41
N PHE A 266 -4.07 22.59 -2.06
CA PHE A 266 -5.29 21.83 -1.84
C PHE A 266 -5.54 21.69 -0.35
N THR A 267 -6.73 22.09 0.11
CA THR A 267 -7.12 22.00 1.52
C THR A 267 -8.36 21.11 1.66
N TYR A 268 -8.34 20.18 2.62
CA TYR A 268 -9.42 19.22 2.80
C TYR A 268 -10.68 19.89 3.35
N ASN A 269 -11.83 19.58 2.73
CA ASN A 269 -13.15 20.02 3.15
C ASN A 269 -13.93 18.85 3.75
N ALA A 270 -13.88 18.72 5.07
CA ALA A 270 -14.50 17.61 5.79
C ALA A 270 -16.03 17.47 5.58
N LYS A 271 -16.74 18.56 5.24
CA LYS A 271 -18.20 18.49 4.97
C LYS A 271 -18.54 17.80 3.65
N LYS A 272 -17.62 17.85 2.68
CA LYS A 272 -17.77 17.26 1.35
C LYS A 272 -16.90 16.02 1.13
N SER A 273 -15.93 15.79 2.03
CA SER A 273 -14.90 14.76 1.88
C SER A 273 -14.04 14.92 0.61
N GLU A 274 -13.74 16.16 0.21
CA GLU A 274 -12.95 16.50 -0.98
C GLU A 274 -11.74 17.38 -0.64
N TYR A 275 -10.71 17.39 -1.50
CA TYR A 275 -9.66 18.40 -1.47
C TYR A 275 -10.04 19.57 -2.39
N VAL A 276 -9.99 20.81 -1.88
CA VAL A 276 -10.37 22.02 -2.64
C VAL A 276 -9.12 22.79 -3.05
N GLU A 277 -8.97 23.06 -4.34
CA GLU A 277 -7.84 23.83 -4.91
C GLU A 277 -7.91 25.32 -4.52
N THR A 278 -6.74 25.92 -4.24
CA THR A 278 -6.52 27.36 -4.24
C THR A 278 -5.19 27.64 -4.93
N LYS A 279 -5.24 28.35 -6.07
CA LYS A 279 -4.05 28.74 -6.83
C LYS A 279 -3.22 29.76 -6.03
N LEU A 280 -1.91 29.52 -5.95
CA LEU A 280 -0.96 30.43 -5.30
C LEU A 280 -0.46 31.45 -6.33
N LYS A 281 -0.30 32.71 -5.91
CA LYS A 281 0.19 33.82 -6.73
C LYS A 281 1.71 33.92 -6.72
#